data_AF-A0A7G5LHD2-F1
#
_entry.id   AF-A0A7G5LHD2-F1
#
_cell.length_a   1.000
_cell.length_b   1.000
_cell.length_c   1.000
_cell.angle_alpha   90.00
_cell.angle_beta   90.00
_cell.angle_gamma   90.00
#
_symmetry.space_group_name_H-M   'P 1'
#
loop_
_entity.id
_entity.type
_entity.pdbx_description
1 polymer ?
#
loop_
_entity_poly.entity_id
_entity_poly.type
_entity_poly.pdbx_seq_one_letter_code
_entity_poly.pdbx_strand_id
1 'polypeptide(L)'
;MNEIIIRNSVRCLLCGEEIVSEDRHDFRYCSCGSVAVDGGNAYTRRVYKTDGSWVDTSIIAQREPEDLGDINFGEMQEFADRYHNHGWRPGKLELANAPVLSQWSWRDDGRRRIIVGIVTGHDDADDGTWLATTTVIAIDDDESWCRSTRSFYRLGEPA
;
A
#
# COMPACT_ATOMS: atom_id res chain seq x y z
N MET A 1 2.74 -4.58 13.26
CA MET A 1 1.50 -4.69 12.46
C MET A 1 1.94 -4.83 11.02
N ASN A 2 1.65 -5.96 10.38
CA ASN A 2 2.17 -6.31 9.06
C ASN A 2 1.22 -5.90 7.93
N GLU A 3 0.22 -5.08 8.23
CA GLU A 3 -0.87 -4.74 7.35
C GLU A 3 -1.10 -3.23 7.37
N ILE A 4 -1.53 -2.69 6.23
CA ILE A 4 -1.93 -1.29 6.06
C ILE A 4 -3.35 -1.27 5.49
N ILE A 5 -4.24 -0.54 6.15
CA ILE A 5 -5.58 -0.32 5.63
C ILE A 5 -5.48 0.69 4.48
N ILE A 6 -5.81 0.29 3.26
CA ILE A 6 -5.84 1.14 2.07
C ILE A 6 -7.20 1.78 1.90
N ARG A 7 -8.26 1.01 2.20
CA ARG A 7 -9.65 1.44 2.17
C ARG A 7 -10.40 0.73 3.28
N ASN A 8 -11.07 1.48 4.14
CA ASN A 8 -11.86 0.94 5.23
C ASN A 8 -13.34 0.96 4.85
N SER A 9 -13.90 -0.19 4.47
CA SER A 9 -15.23 -0.22 3.88
C SER A 9 -16.00 -1.50 4.17
N VAL A 10 -17.32 -1.37 4.15
CA VAL A 10 -18.25 -2.51 4.26
C VAL A 10 -19.41 -2.35 3.30
N ARG A 11 -19.96 -3.49 2.88
CA ARG A 11 -21.23 -3.55 2.16
C ARG A 11 -22.33 -4.04 3.08
N CYS A 12 -23.40 -3.27 3.20
CA CYS A 12 -24.61 -3.69 3.91
C CYS A 12 -25.37 -4.72 3.06
N LEU A 13 -25.70 -5.88 3.63
CA LEU A 13 -26.48 -6.91 2.93
C LEU A 13 -27.99 -6.65 2.97
N LEU A 14 -28.46 -5.70 3.79
CA LEU A 14 -29.89 -5.35 3.86
C LEU A 14 -30.29 -4.30 2.82
N CYS A 15 -29.50 -3.23 2.65
CA CYS A 15 -29.78 -2.19 1.66
C CYS A 15 -28.86 -2.21 0.44
N GLY A 16 -27.80 -3.05 0.44
CA GLY A 16 -26.84 -3.15 -0.66
C GLY A 16 -25.80 -2.03 -0.70
N GLU A 17 -25.91 -1.00 0.15
CA GLU A 17 -25.01 0.15 0.13
C GLU A 17 -23.61 -0.21 0.62
N GLU A 18 -22.61 0.30 -0.10
CA GLU A 18 -21.22 0.25 0.29
C GLU A 18 -20.82 1.59 0.90
N ILE A 19 -20.34 1.53 2.15
CA ILE A 19 -19.91 2.70 2.91
C ILE A 19 -18.40 2.59 3.17
N VAL A 20 -17.73 3.74 3.09
CA VAL A 20 -16.28 3.87 3.31
C VAL A 20 -16.06 4.91 4.41
N SER A 21 -15.20 4.61 5.38
CA SER A 21 -14.68 5.59 6.34
C SER A 21 -13.38 6.15 5.78
N GLU A 22 -13.33 7.46 5.54
CA GLU A 22 -12.20 8.12 4.86
C GLU A 22 -11.22 8.77 5.85
N ASP A 23 -11.69 9.19 7.03
CA ASP A 23 -10.88 9.82 8.07
C ASP A 23 -10.96 9.02 9.40
N ARG A 24 -9.94 9.20 10.26
CA ARG A 24 -9.87 8.59 11.60
C ARG A 24 -11.14 8.82 12.41
N HIS A 25 -11.81 9.96 12.23
CA HIS A 25 -13.05 10.30 12.94
C HIS A 25 -14.25 10.38 11.99
N ASP A 26 -14.30 9.51 10.98
CA ASP A 26 -15.38 9.44 10.00
C ASP A 26 -16.30 8.23 10.26
N PHE A 27 -17.21 8.41 11.21
CA PHE A 27 -18.22 7.41 11.55
C PHE A 27 -19.40 7.49 10.57
N ARG A 28 -19.55 6.50 9.68
CA ARG A 28 -20.62 6.46 8.67
C ARG A 28 -21.53 5.26 8.85
N TYR A 29 -22.85 5.49 8.82
CA TYR A 29 -23.85 4.45 8.69
C TYR A 29 -24.25 4.26 7.23
N CYS A 30 -24.66 3.04 6.86
CA CYS A 30 -25.47 2.86 5.66
C CYS A 30 -26.84 3.54 5.83
N SER A 31 -27.52 3.81 4.73
CA SER A 31 -28.84 4.45 4.63
C SER A 31 -29.94 3.77 5.46
N CYS A 32 -29.90 2.44 5.63
CA CYS A 32 -30.86 1.73 6.49
C CYS A 32 -30.45 1.70 7.97
N GLY A 33 -29.25 2.23 8.29
CA GLY A 33 -28.67 2.29 9.63
C GLY A 33 -28.38 0.91 10.23
N SER A 34 -28.23 -0.14 9.42
CA SER A 34 -27.98 -1.50 9.91
C SER A 34 -26.52 -1.76 10.25
N VAL A 35 -25.60 -1.12 9.53
CA VAL A 35 -24.15 -1.23 9.72
C VAL A 35 -23.50 0.14 9.61
N ALA A 36 -22.42 0.34 10.37
CA ALA A 36 -21.55 1.49 10.32
C ALA A 36 -20.07 1.10 10.23
N VAL A 37 -19.29 1.98 9.60
CA VAL A 37 -17.84 1.92 9.46
C VAL A 37 -17.21 3.17 10.08
N ASP A 38 -16.07 3.02 10.74
CA ASP A 38 -15.33 4.13 11.38
C ASP A 38 -13.82 3.82 11.43
N GLY A 39 -13.01 4.86 11.59
CA GLY A 39 -11.57 4.79 11.85
C GLY A 39 -10.65 5.08 10.66
N GLY A 40 -11.20 5.42 9.49
CA GLY A 40 -10.41 5.73 8.29
C GLY A 40 -9.38 4.65 7.99
N ASN A 41 -8.18 5.05 7.59
CA ASN A 41 -7.05 4.13 7.38
C ASN A 41 -6.28 3.78 8.67
N ALA A 42 -6.70 4.30 9.83
CA ALA A 42 -5.98 4.11 11.10
C ALA A 42 -6.39 2.82 11.83
N TYR A 43 -7.68 2.49 11.80
CA TYR A 43 -8.21 1.26 12.38
C TYR A 43 -9.56 0.91 11.75
N THR A 44 -9.93 -0.36 11.83
CA THR A 44 -11.26 -0.81 11.42
C THR A 44 -12.18 -0.90 12.63
N ARG A 45 -13.28 -0.16 12.62
CA ARG A 45 -14.39 -0.35 13.55
C ARG A 45 -15.69 -0.63 12.81
N ARG A 46 -16.47 -1.59 13.32
CA ARG A 46 -17.75 -2.04 12.76
C ARG A 46 -18.80 -1.98 13.85
N VAL A 47 -19.93 -1.34 13.56
CA VAL A 47 -21.10 -1.32 14.46
C VAL A 47 -22.28 -1.82 13.66
N TYR A 48 -22.98 -2.84 14.15
CA TYR A 48 -24.06 -3.47 13.39
C TYR A 48 -25.19 -3.94 14.31
N LYS A 49 -26.41 -3.96 13.77
CA LYS A 49 -27.61 -4.39 14.50
C LYS A 49 -27.74 -5.91 14.56
N THR A 50 -27.37 -6.59 13.48
CA THR A 50 -27.53 -8.04 13.34
C THR A 50 -26.25 -8.62 12.76
N ASP A 51 -25.73 -9.68 13.40
CA ASP A 51 -24.53 -10.36 12.94
C ASP A 51 -24.74 -10.99 11.56
N GLY A 52 -23.71 -10.95 10.72
CA GLY A 52 -23.78 -11.42 9.33
C GLY A 52 -24.63 -10.56 8.37
N SER A 53 -25.12 -9.39 8.79
CA SER A 53 -25.90 -8.47 7.91
C SER A 53 -25.05 -7.55 7.02
N TRP A 54 -23.74 -7.79 6.95
CA TRP A 54 -22.78 -6.99 6.22
C TRP A 54 -21.57 -7.84 5.81
N VAL A 55 -20.81 -7.35 4.83
CA VAL A 55 -19.57 -7.98 4.36
C VAL A 55 -18.44 -6.94 4.45
N ASP A 56 -17.29 -7.35 4.98
CA ASP A 56 -16.10 -6.51 4.93
C ASP A 56 -15.58 -6.44 3.49
N THR A 57 -15.37 -5.22 3.00
CA THR A 57 -14.87 -4.96 1.64
C THR A 57 -13.57 -4.16 1.67
N SER A 58 -12.95 -4.05 2.85
CA SER A 58 -11.75 -3.26 3.06
C SER A 58 -10.62 -3.80 2.21
N ILE A 59 -9.78 -2.89 1.73
CA ILE A 59 -8.55 -3.23 1.02
C ILE A 59 -7.42 -3.11 2.02
N ILE A 60 -6.68 -4.20 2.21
CA ILE A 60 -5.55 -4.29 3.12
C ILE A 60 -4.31 -4.63 2.30
N ALA A 61 -3.25 -3.84 2.45
CA ALA A 61 -1.95 -4.13 1.89
C ALA A 61 -1.07 -4.86 2.92
N GLN A 62 -0.46 -5.96 2.52
CA GLN A 62 0.55 -6.64 3.32
C GLN A 62 1.86 -5.87 3.21
N ARG A 63 2.54 -5.67 4.34
CA ARG A 63 3.86 -5.06 4.35
C ARG A 63 4.90 -6.05 3.89
N GLU A 64 5.69 -5.63 2.93
CA GLU A 64 6.94 -6.29 2.57
C GLU A 64 7.78 -6.48 3.86
N PRO A 65 8.28 -7.70 4.12
CA PRO A 65 9.08 -7.95 5.32
C PRO A 65 10.30 -7.03 5.36
N GLU A 66 10.42 -6.27 6.45
CA GLU A 66 11.65 -5.53 6.72
C GLU A 66 12.75 -6.53 7.08
N ASP A 67 13.85 -6.48 6.34
CA ASP A 67 15.07 -7.12 6.81
C ASP A 67 15.70 -6.20 7.87
N LEU A 68 15.29 -6.40 9.13
CA LEU A 68 15.68 -5.57 10.28
C LEU A 68 17.21 -5.54 10.52
N GLY A 69 17.99 -6.36 9.83
CA GLY A 69 19.46 -6.42 9.89
C GLY A 69 20.22 -5.55 8.88
N ASP A 70 19.58 -5.11 7.78
CA ASP A 70 20.32 -4.73 6.55
C ASP A 70 20.11 -3.28 6.09
N ILE A 71 19.55 -2.40 6.93
CA ILE A 71 19.55 -0.98 6.60
C ILE A 71 20.94 -0.39 6.90
N ASN A 72 21.89 -0.65 5.99
CA ASN A 72 23.18 0.00 6.01
C ASN A 72 23.02 1.45 5.50
N PHE A 73 22.94 2.40 6.44
CA PHE A 73 22.84 3.82 6.12
C PHE A 73 23.96 4.31 5.19
N GLY A 74 25.15 3.70 5.25
CA GLY A 74 26.25 4.00 4.33
C GLY A 74 25.91 3.61 2.88
N GLU A 75 25.43 2.39 2.66
CA GLU A 75 25.01 1.92 1.33
C GLU A 75 23.83 2.72 0.78
N MET A 76 22.87 3.10 1.63
CA MET A 76 21.77 3.98 1.21
C MET A 76 22.27 5.37 0.83
N GLN A 77 23.22 5.93 1.56
CA GLN A 77 23.80 7.23 1.24
C GLN A 77 24.59 7.16 -0.07
N GLU A 78 25.41 6.13 -0.26
CA GLU A 78 26.15 5.90 -1.51
C GLU A 78 25.20 5.72 -2.70
N PHE A 79 24.11 4.96 -2.51
CA PHE A 79 23.07 4.82 -3.52
C PHE A 79 22.43 6.17 -3.86
N ALA A 80 22.03 6.94 -2.84
CA ALA A 80 21.44 8.25 -3.02
C ALA A 80 22.39 9.21 -3.74
N ASP A 81 23.68 9.18 -3.41
CA ASP A 81 24.71 10.02 -4.05
C ASP A 81 24.90 9.63 -5.52
N ARG A 82 24.91 8.34 -5.85
CA ARG A 82 24.96 7.88 -7.24
C ARG A 82 23.71 8.27 -8.01
N TYR A 83 22.54 8.09 -7.41
CA TYR A 83 21.26 8.39 -8.05
C TYR A 83 21.11 9.90 -8.34
N HIS A 84 21.21 10.73 -7.30
CA HIS A 84 20.95 12.17 -7.41
C HIS A 84 22.11 12.94 -8.02
N ASN A 85 23.36 12.66 -7.64
CA ASN A 85 24.51 13.50 -8.02
C ASN A 85 25.19 13.03 -9.30
N HIS A 86 25.00 11.77 -9.70
CA HIS A 86 25.69 11.18 -10.85
C HIS A 86 24.75 10.75 -11.98
N GLY A 87 23.45 11.07 -11.88
CA GLY A 87 22.45 10.72 -12.89
C GLY A 87 22.33 9.21 -13.13
N TRP A 88 22.71 8.40 -12.14
CA TRP A 88 22.65 6.95 -12.26
C TRP A 88 21.20 6.47 -12.42
N ARG A 89 21.00 5.41 -13.19
CA ARG A 89 19.72 4.72 -13.40
C ARG A 89 19.95 3.20 -13.35
N PRO A 90 18.95 2.42 -12.90
CA PRO A 90 19.03 0.97 -12.90
C PRO A 90 19.21 0.38 -14.30
N GLY A 91 19.80 -0.81 -14.37
CA GLY A 91 20.06 -1.48 -15.64
C GLY A 91 18.76 -1.95 -16.31
N LYS A 92 18.72 -2.01 -17.65
CA LYS A 92 17.52 -2.48 -18.38
C LYS A 92 17.06 -3.88 -17.95
N LEU A 93 18.00 -4.79 -17.68
CA LEU A 93 17.69 -6.16 -17.26
C LEU A 93 17.16 -6.22 -15.81
N GLU A 94 17.73 -5.39 -14.93
CA GLU A 94 17.29 -5.27 -13.54
C GLU A 94 15.85 -4.77 -13.46
N LEU A 95 15.51 -3.71 -14.21
CA LEU A 95 14.13 -3.24 -14.31
C LEU A 95 13.21 -4.26 -15.00
N ALA A 96 13.67 -4.96 -16.03
CA ALA A 96 12.85 -5.94 -16.74
C ALA A 96 12.41 -7.11 -15.82
N ASN A 97 13.27 -7.49 -14.89
CA ASN A 97 12.99 -8.55 -13.91
C ASN A 97 12.36 -8.02 -12.61
N ALA A 98 12.23 -6.70 -12.45
CA ALA A 98 11.62 -6.12 -11.26
C ALA A 98 10.10 -6.42 -11.22
N PRO A 99 9.55 -6.68 -10.01
CA PRO A 99 8.13 -6.75 -9.78
C PRO A 99 7.40 -5.50 -10.27
N VAL A 100 6.12 -5.66 -10.63
CA VAL A 100 5.26 -4.55 -11.04
C VAL A 100 4.31 -4.19 -9.91
N LEU A 101 4.15 -2.89 -9.64
CA LEU A 101 3.05 -2.37 -8.83
C LEU A 101 2.07 -1.63 -9.74
N SER A 102 0.82 -2.10 -9.76
CA SER A 102 -0.30 -1.46 -10.46
C SER A 102 -1.32 -0.93 -9.45
N GLN A 103 -2.19 -0.01 -9.87
CA GLN A 103 -3.11 0.70 -8.96
C GLN A 103 -2.37 1.23 -7.74
N TRP A 104 -1.20 1.80 -7.99
CA TRP A 104 -0.29 2.16 -6.92
C TRP A 104 -0.58 3.58 -6.44
N SER A 105 -0.28 3.83 -5.16
CA SER A 105 -0.37 5.19 -4.61
C SER A 105 0.64 5.39 -3.47
N TRP A 106 1.03 6.64 -3.27
CA TRP A 106 1.87 7.01 -2.12
C TRP A 106 1.10 6.88 -0.81
N ARG A 107 1.80 6.40 0.22
CA ARG A 107 1.31 6.39 1.61
C ARG A 107 2.42 6.82 2.58
N ASP A 108 1.99 7.45 3.66
CA ASP A 108 2.80 7.69 4.84
C ASP A 108 2.22 6.85 5.97
N ASP A 109 3.05 6.02 6.59
CA ASP A 109 2.64 5.20 7.73
C ASP A 109 2.99 5.80 9.10
N GLY A 110 3.34 7.09 9.11
CA GLY A 110 3.81 7.84 10.26
C GLY A 110 5.31 7.69 10.53
N ARG A 111 6.01 6.81 9.79
CA ARG A 111 7.46 6.57 9.93
C ARG A 111 8.18 6.59 8.59
N ARG A 112 7.52 6.19 7.51
CA ARG A 112 8.11 5.94 6.21
C ARG A 112 7.21 6.43 5.10
N ARG A 113 7.85 6.94 4.05
CA ARG A 113 7.23 7.15 2.76
C ARG A 113 7.32 5.84 1.97
N ILE A 114 6.17 5.26 1.70
CA ILE A 114 6.03 3.95 1.04
C ILE A 114 5.10 4.07 -0.16
N ILE A 115 5.16 3.09 -1.06
CA ILE A 115 4.14 2.90 -2.09
C ILE A 115 3.34 1.67 -1.73
N VAL A 116 2.03 1.75 -1.96
CA VAL A 116 1.12 0.61 -1.88
C VAL A 116 0.56 0.34 -3.27
N GLY A 117 0.37 -0.91 -3.65
CA GLY A 117 -0.18 -1.27 -4.95
C GLY A 117 -0.42 -2.76 -5.11
N ILE A 118 -1.09 -3.15 -6.17
CA ILE A 118 -1.30 -4.54 -6.55
C ILE A 118 -0.03 -5.07 -7.22
N VAL A 119 0.59 -6.07 -6.61
CA VAL A 119 1.90 -6.59 -7.02
C VAL A 119 1.78 -7.75 -8.01
N THR A 120 2.78 -7.87 -8.90
CA THR A 120 2.98 -9.02 -9.78
C THR A 120 4.46 -9.31 -9.94
N GLY A 121 4.84 -10.59 -9.89
CA GLY A 121 6.22 -11.06 -10.06
C GLY A 121 7.11 -10.81 -8.85
N HIS A 122 6.57 -10.81 -7.63
CA HIS A 122 7.32 -10.61 -6.38
C HIS A 122 7.63 -11.96 -5.72
N ASP A 123 8.86 -12.14 -5.26
CA ASP A 123 9.31 -13.44 -4.71
C ASP A 123 8.57 -13.83 -3.41
N ASP A 124 8.22 -12.85 -2.58
CA ASP A 124 7.56 -13.06 -1.28
C ASP A 124 6.05 -12.76 -1.27
N ALA A 125 5.42 -12.49 -2.41
CA ALA A 125 4.00 -12.13 -2.47
C ALA A 125 3.31 -12.68 -3.71
N ASP A 126 2.13 -13.28 -3.52
CA ASP A 126 1.32 -13.80 -4.62
C ASP A 126 0.84 -12.66 -5.54
N ASP A 127 0.85 -12.94 -6.84
CA ASP A 127 0.34 -12.03 -7.87
C ASP A 127 -1.11 -11.60 -7.57
N GLY A 128 -1.39 -10.31 -7.72
CA GLY A 128 -2.71 -9.72 -7.45
C GLY A 128 -2.92 -9.29 -5.99
N THR A 129 -1.95 -9.52 -5.11
CA THR A 129 -2.02 -9.07 -3.71
C THR A 129 -1.70 -7.59 -3.59
N TRP A 130 -2.39 -6.90 -2.69
CA TRP A 130 -1.97 -5.55 -2.29
C TRP A 130 -0.72 -5.64 -1.42
N LEU A 131 0.37 -5.04 -1.89
CA LEU A 131 1.64 -4.96 -1.19
C LEU A 131 1.91 -3.50 -0.79
N ALA A 132 2.47 -3.31 0.40
CA ALA A 132 3.09 -2.09 0.84
C ALA A 132 4.60 -2.28 0.85
N THR A 133 5.33 -1.50 0.05
CA THR A 133 6.79 -1.59 -0.03
C THR A 133 7.45 -1.25 1.31
N THR A 134 8.73 -1.58 1.46
CA THR A 134 9.57 -0.85 2.42
C THR A 134 9.77 0.62 2.02
N THR A 135 10.55 1.39 2.80
CA THR A 135 10.81 2.81 2.51
C THR A 135 11.28 3.02 1.07
N VAL A 136 10.62 3.92 0.35
CA VAL A 136 11.06 4.31 -1.00
C VAL A 136 12.22 5.28 -0.88
N ILE A 137 13.35 4.94 -1.52
CA ILE A 137 14.60 5.71 -1.46
C ILE A 137 14.94 6.39 -2.79
N ALA A 138 14.34 5.95 -3.90
CA ALA A 138 14.38 6.65 -5.18
C ALA A 138 13.13 6.36 -6.01
N ILE A 139 12.75 7.31 -6.85
CA ILE A 139 11.70 7.18 -7.86
C ILE A 139 12.10 7.97 -9.09
N ASP A 140 11.80 7.42 -10.27
CA ASP A 140 12.01 8.08 -11.56
C ASP A 140 11.12 9.31 -11.71
N ASP A 141 11.58 10.29 -12.50
CA ASP A 141 10.84 11.56 -12.68
C ASP A 141 9.47 11.37 -13.35
N ASP A 142 9.37 10.42 -14.29
CA ASP A 142 8.13 10.05 -14.96
C ASP A 142 7.35 8.95 -14.20
N GLU A 143 7.76 8.65 -12.96
CA GLU A 143 7.18 7.62 -12.09
C GLU A 143 7.07 6.24 -12.78
N SER A 144 8.04 5.90 -13.63
CA SER A 144 8.06 4.63 -14.37
C SER A 144 8.63 3.46 -13.54
N TRP A 145 9.43 3.76 -12.53
CA TRP A 145 9.98 2.80 -11.57
C TRP A 145 10.30 3.48 -10.24
N CYS A 146 10.38 2.69 -9.18
CA CYS A 146 10.91 3.12 -7.88
C CYS A 146 11.88 2.08 -7.30
N ARG A 147 12.65 2.51 -6.31
CA ARG A 147 13.51 1.67 -5.48
C ARG A 147 13.06 1.80 -4.03
N SER A 148 12.61 0.69 -3.44
CA SER A 148 12.46 0.57 -1.98
C SER A 148 13.82 0.27 -1.35
N THR A 149 13.91 0.07 -0.04
CA THR A 149 15.16 -0.47 0.55
C THR A 149 15.43 -1.93 0.14
N ARG A 150 14.39 -2.68 -0.28
CA ARG A 150 14.49 -4.13 -0.55
C ARG A 150 14.52 -4.49 -2.03
N SER A 151 13.59 -3.96 -2.83
CA SER A 151 13.57 -4.22 -4.28
C SER A 151 13.44 -2.96 -5.16
N PHE A 152 13.71 -3.14 -6.46
CA PHE A 152 13.21 -2.25 -7.50
C PHE A 152 11.79 -2.66 -7.85
N TYR A 153 10.97 -1.69 -8.23
CA TYR A 153 9.62 -1.92 -8.75
C TYR A 153 9.44 -1.15 -10.03
N ARG A 154 8.82 -1.77 -11.02
CA ARG A 154 8.21 -1.06 -12.14
C ARG A 154 6.85 -0.55 -11.71
N LEU A 155 6.57 0.71 -11.98
CA LEU A 155 5.31 1.33 -11.65
C LEU A 155 4.42 1.31 -12.89
N GLY A 156 3.27 0.67 -12.78
CA GLY A 156 2.22 0.66 -13.80
C GLY A 156 1.29 1.86 -13.65
N GLU A 157 0.02 1.70 -14.04
CA GLU A 157 -1.00 2.74 -13.84
C GLU A 157 -1.23 3.02 -12.35
N PRO A 158 -1.26 4.29 -11.91
CA PRO A 158 -1.59 4.67 -10.53
C PRO A 158 -3.09 4.46 -10.21
N ALA A 159 -3.45 4.45 -8.93
CA ALA A 159 -4.83 4.30 -8.42
C ALA A 159 -5.64 5.62 -8.41
#